data_AF-A0A161TR17-F1
#
_entry.id   AF-A0A161TR17-F1
#
_cell.length_a   1.000
_cell.length_b   1.000
_cell.length_c   1.000
_cell.angle_alpha   90.00
_cell.angle_beta   90.00
_cell.angle_gamma   90.00
#
_symmetry.space_group_name_H-M   'P 1'
#
loop_
_entity.id
_entity.type
_entity.pdbx_description
1 polymer ?
#
loop_
_entity_poly.entity_id
_entity_poly.type
_entity_poly.pdbx_seq_one_letter_code
_entity_poly.pdbx_strand_id
1 'polypeptide(L)'
;MLNVQKEIALASMSRTPQFEENANDFFIAYDKGHNPILLLPTTKGFLPEGQLYAISFVKKENNSYQFTLSDKIMPFSMEEATLIHDQLGFFFGPENNMLTSFFKGDIYGAYVVWAKHMVKQLINETLHNWHNTSDDFQREKHKNRLTLLLQA
;
A
#
# COMPACT_ATOMS: atom_id res chain seq x y z
N MET A 1 -7.35 19.08 -7.88
CA MET A 1 -6.84 18.02 -8.76
C MET A 1 -6.13 16.94 -7.96
N LEU A 2 -5.17 17.28 -7.07
CA LEU A 2 -4.47 16.30 -6.23
C LEU A 2 -5.39 15.43 -5.34
N ASN A 3 -6.43 16.01 -4.72
CA ASN A 3 -7.37 15.21 -3.90
C ASN A 3 -8.07 14.11 -4.71
N VAL A 4 -8.45 14.40 -5.96
CA VAL A 4 -9.05 13.40 -6.86
C VAL A 4 -8.04 12.30 -7.18
N GLN A 5 -6.77 12.65 -7.41
CA GLN A 5 -5.71 11.67 -7.62
C GLN A 5 -5.45 10.81 -6.37
N LYS A 6 -5.52 11.40 -5.17
CA LYS A 6 -5.44 10.67 -3.89
C LYS A 6 -6.57 9.65 -3.78
N GLU A 7 -7.81 10.05 -4.07
CA GLU A 7 -8.98 9.18 -4.03
C GLU A 7 -8.89 8.03 -5.03
N ILE A 8 -8.48 8.31 -6.28
CA ILE A 8 -8.28 7.27 -7.31
C ILE A 8 -7.20 6.27 -6.89
N ALA A 9 -6.03 6.77 -6.44
CA ALA A 9 -4.94 5.91 -6.00
C ALA A 9 -5.34 5.09 -4.77
N LEU A 10 -5.98 5.70 -3.78
CA LEU A 10 -6.52 5.01 -2.60
C LEU A 10 -7.51 3.92 -3.00
N ALA A 11 -8.49 4.23 -3.85
CA ALA A 11 -9.50 3.25 -4.28
C ALA A 11 -8.88 2.07 -5.03
N SER A 12 -7.89 2.34 -5.89
CA SER A 12 -7.19 1.32 -6.68
C SER A 12 -6.26 0.44 -5.84
N MET A 13 -5.60 1.05 -4.85
CA MET A 13 -4.67 0.36 -3.94
C MET A 13 -5.35 -0.31 -2.74
N SER A 14 -6.60 0.03 -2.44
CA SER A 14 -7.34 -0.52 -1.30
C SER A 14 -7.87 -1.93 -1.58
N ARG A 15 -6.94 -2.87 -1.80
CA ARG A 15 -7.19 -4.29 -2.11
C ARG A 15 -6.09 -5.16 -1.54
N THR A 16 -6.37 -6.45 -1.39
CA THR A 16 -5.37 -7.40 -0.92
C THR A 16 -4.26 -7.59 -1.96
N PRO A 17 -2.97 -7.50 -1.57
CA PRO A 17 -1.86 -7.72 -2.48
C PRO A 17 -1.82 -9.17 -2.97
N GLN A 18 -1.48 -9.35 -4.24
CA GLN A 18 -1.44 -10.64 -4.93
C GLN A 18 -0.05 -10.90 -5.49
N PHE A 19 0.27 -12.15 -5.83
CA PHE A 19 1.55 -12.46 -6.48
C PHE A 19 1.58 -12.03 -7.95
N GLU A 20 0.42 -12.09 -8.61
CA GLU A 20 0.23 -11.69 -9.99
C GLU A 20 -0.42 -10.30 -9.99
N GLU A 21 0.40 -9.29 -10.21
CA GLU A 21 -0.01 -7.89 -10.21
C GLU A 21 0.07 -7.31 -11.62
N ASN A 22 -0.91 -6.49 -11.98
CA ASN A 22 -0.85 -5.68 -13.18
C ASN A 22 -0.08 -4.39 -12.88
N ALA A 23 1.07 -4.21 -13.51
CA ALA A 23 1.92 -3.03 -13.31
C ALA A 23 1.17 -1.71 -13.58
N ASN A 24 0.17 -1.70 -14.47
CA ASN A 24 -0.59 -0.49 -14.80
C ASN A 24 -1.54 -0.02 -13.70
N ASP A 25 -1.77 -0.85 -12.67
CA ASP A 25 -2.63 -0.48 -11.55
C ASP A 25 -1.87 0.29 -10.47
N PHE A 26 -0.57 0.57 -10.67
CA PHE A 26 0.33 1.16 -9.68
C PHE A 26 0.52 2.66 -9.83
N PHE A 27 0.81 3.30 -8.69
CA PHE A 27 0.99 4.75 -8.61
C PHE A 27 2.30 5.08 -7.90
N ILE A 28 2.93 6.16 -8.33
CA ILE A 28 4.01 6.82 -7.60
C ILE A 28 3.41 8.00 -6.85
N ALA A 29 3.76 8.11 -5.57
CA ALA A 29 3.54 9.32 -4.79
C ALA A 29 4.88 10.00 -4.49
N TYR A 30 4.83 11.30 -4.21
CA TYR A 30 5.96 12.04 -3.65
C TYR A 30 5.61 12.47 -2.23
N ASP A 31 6.50 12.21 -1.29
CA ASP A 31 6.36 12.70 0.08
C ASP A 31 6.58 14.23 0.17
N LYS A 32 6.52 14.79 1.39
CA LYS A 32 6.80 16.21 1.66
C LYS A 32 8.26 16.60 1.39
N GLY A 33 9.18 15.64 1.40
CA GLY A 33 10.59 15.82 1.06
C GLY A 33 10.88 15.68 -0.43
N HIS A 34 9.84 15.53 -1.27
CA HIS A 34 9.94 15.26 -2.70
C HIS A 34 10.71 13.97 -3.03
N ASN A 35 10.63 12.97 -2.16
CA ASN A 35 11.13 11.64 -2.45
C ASN A 35 10.01 10.81 -3.10
N PRO A 36 10.29 10.17 -4.25
CA PRO A 36 9.33 9.27 -4.86
C PRO A 36 9.20 7.99 -4.02
N ILE A 37 7.97 7.49 -3.95
CA ILE A 37 7.60 6.22 -3.32
C ILE A 37 6.61 5.48 -4.21
N LEU A 38 6.73 4.15 -4.28
CA LEU A 38 5.77 3.29 -4.95
C LEU A 38 4.68 2.93 -3.93
N LEU A 39 3.41 3.23 -4.26
CA LEU A 39 2.27 2.82 -3.45
C LEU A 39 2.00 1.33 -3.69
N LEU A 40 1.71 0.61 -2.60
CA LEU A 40 1.47 -0.84 -2.65
C LEU A 40 0.00 -1.16 -2.29
N PRO A 41 -0.58 -2.20 -2.91
CA PRO A 41 -1.89 -2.68 -2.56
C PRO A 41 -1.96 -3.03 -1.07
N THR A 42 -2.94 -2.47 -0.37
CA THR A 42 -3.13 -2.61 1.06
C THR A 42 -4.58 -2.97 1.35
N THR A 43 -4.78 -4.09 2.04
CA THR A 43 -6.12 -4.56 2.42
C THR A 43 -6.86 -3.52 3.26
N LYS A 44 -8.14 -3.28 2.94
CA LYS A 44 -9.00 -2.35 3.69
C LYS A 44 -9.08 -2.72 5.16
N GLY A 45 -9.04 -1.71 6.04
CA GLY A 45 -9.07 -1.91 7.49
C GLY A 45 -7.79 -2.47 8.10
N PHE A 46 -6.76 -2.75 7.29
CA PHE A 46 -5.45 -3.15 7.79
C PHE A 46 -4.74 -1.95 8.44
N LEU A 47 -4.63 -0.85 7.70
CA LEU A 47 -4.13 0.45 8.17
C LEU A 47 -5.29 1.43 8.48
N PRO A 48 -5.02 2.55 9.18
CA PRO A 48 -5.96 3.65 9.30
C PRO A 48 -6.45 4.17 7.95
N GLU A 49 -7.62 4.78 7.94
CA GLU A 49 -8.20 5.39 6.74
C GLU A 49 -7.22 6.42 6.12
N GLY A 50 -7.12 6.41 4.79
CA GLY A 50 -6.19 7.28 4.06
C GLY A 50 -4.73 6.85 4.08
N GLN A 51 -4.40 5.69 4.66
CA GLN A 51 -3.04 5.14 4.64
C GLN A 51 -2.92 3.89 3.75
N LEU A 52 -1.74 3.73 3.15
CA LEU A 52 -1.35 2.57 2.35
C LEU A 52 0.07 2.15 2.76
N TYR A 53 0.44 0.91 2.49
CA TYR A 53 1.86 0.56 2.44
C TYR A 53 2.51 1.16 1.19
N ALA A 54 3.77 1.52 1.32
CA ALA A 54 4.59 2.05 0.26
C ALA A 54 6.04 1.57 0.42
N ILE A 55 6.80 1.71 -0.67
CA ILE A 55 8.23 1.40 -0.70
C ILE A 55 8.98 2.57 -1.33
N SER A 56 10.00 3.07 -0.65
CA SER A 56 10.74 4.25 -1.11
C SER A 56 11.67 3.92 -2.26
N PHE A 57 11.88 4.89 -3.14
CA PHE A 57 13.00 4.84 -4.08
C PHE A 57 14.25 5.43 -3.44
N VAL A 58 15.37 4.73 -3.59
CA VAL A 58 16.69 5.15 -3.18
C VAL A 58 17.44 5.61 -4.41
N LYS A 59 17.91 6.86 -4.41
CA LYS A 59 18.78 7.42 -5.46
C LYS A 59 20.15 6.73 -5.36
N LYS A 60 20.74 6.35 -6.50
CA LYS A 60 22.13 5.90 -6.49
C LYS A 60 23.07 7.09 -6.32
N GLU A 61 24.09 6.94 -5.48
CA GLU A 61 25.05 8.00 -5.13
C GLU A 61 25.72 8.64 -6.36
N ASN A 62 25.97 7.83 -7.40
CA ASN A 62 26.71 8.26 -8.60
C ASN A 62 25.80 8.59 -9.80
N ASN A 63 24.47 8.51 -9.66
CA ASN A 63 23.53 8.87 -10.71
C ASN A 63 22.17 9.29 -10.13
N SER A 64 21.91 10.59 -10.13
CA SER A 64 20.67 11.20 -9.61
C SER A 64 19.40 10.79 -10.37
N TYR A 65 19.54 10.23 -11.57
CA TYR A 65 18.43 9.75 -12.39
C TYR A 65 18.21 8.24 -12.28
N GLN A 66 19.10 7.53 -11.56
CA GLN A 66 18.93 6.11 -11.33
C GLN A 66 18.42 5.85 -9.91
N PHE A 67 17.30 5.14 -9.85
CA PHE A 67 16.67 4.75 -8.60
C PHE A 67 16.69 3.23 -8.44
N THR A 68 16.67 2.78 -7.19
CA THR A 68 16.36 1.40 -6.81
C THR A 68 15.24 1.43 -5.79
N LEU A 69 14.39 0.41 -5.77
CA LEU A 69 13.45 0.25 -4.66
C LEU A 69 14.24 -0.11 -3.39
N SER A 70 13.84 0.51 -2.28
CA SER A 70 14.25 0.12 -0.93
C SER A 70 13.86 -1.33 -0.64
N ASP A 71 14.46 -1.94 0.36
CA ASP A 71 14.05 -3.22 0.93
C ASP A 71 12.98 -3.06 2.03
N LYS A 72 12.66 -1.82 2.42
CA LYS A 72 11.73 -1.51 3.50
C LYS A 72 10.38 -1.06 2.97
N ILE A 73 9.35 -1.84 3.30
CA ILE A 73 7.95 -1.49 3.14
C ILE A 73 7.46 -0.80 4.41
N MET A 74 6.79 0.33 4.26
CA MET A 74 6.37 1.18 5.37
C MET A 74 4.96 1.73 5.16
N PRO A 75 4.20 2.01 6.23
CA PRO A 75 2.94 2.74 6.09
C PRO A 75 3.22 4.16 5.61
N PHE A 76 2.35 4.67 4.75
CA PHE A 76 2.40 5.99 4.17
C PHE A 76 1.02 6.64 4.23
N SER A 77 0.97 7.86 4.75
CA SER A 77 -0.26 8.65 4.77
C SER A 77 -0.43 9.40 3.45
N MET A 78 -1.56 9.21 2.78
CA MET A 78 -1.87 9.93 1.56
C MET A 78 -2.05 11.44 1.79
N GLU A 79 -2.23 11.88 3.03
CA GLU A 79 -2.18 13.31 3.38
C GLU A 79 -0.79 13.91 3.16
N GLU A 80 0.27 13.11 3.32
CA GLU A 80 1.66 13.52 3.11
C GLU A 80 2.07 13.56 1.64
N ALA A 81 1.24 13.01 0.74
CA ALA A 81 1.50 13.06 -0.69
C ALA A 81 1.38 14.48 -1.23
N THR A 82 2.45 14.96 -1.85
CA THR A 82 2.54 16.25 -2.56
C THR A 82 2.24 16.12 -4.05
N LEU A 83 2.47 14.94 -4.63
CA LEU A 83 2.16 14.59 -6.01
C LEU A 83 1.80 13.10 -6.09
N ILE A 84 0.88 12.74 -6.98
CA ILE A 84 0.54 11.34 -7.30
C ILE A 84 0.37 11.22 -8.81
N HIS A 85 0.93 10.17 -9.41
CA HIS A 85 0.74 9.85 -10.82
C HIS A 85 0.93 8.35 -11.11
N ASP A 86 0.45 7.92 -12.27
CA ASP A 86 0.55 6.57 -12.85
C ASP A 86 1.63 6.48 -13.95
N GLN A 87 2.41 7.55 -14.17
CA GLN A 87 3.51 7.57 -15.13
C GLN A 87 4.73 6.79 -14.59
N LEU A 88 4.69 5.47 -14.74
CA LEU A 88 5.66 4.52 -14.18
C LEU A 88 6.96 4.39 -14.99
N GLY A 89 6.91 4.68 -16.30
CA GLY A 89 8.03 4.40 -17.23
C GLY A 89 9.34 5.13 -16.90
N PHE A 90 9.28 6.29 -16.25
CA PHE A 90 10.49 6.99 -15.77
C PHE A 90 11.26 6.19 -14.72
N PHE A 91 10.54 5.50 -13.83
CA PHE A 91 11.11 4.76 -12.71
C PHE A 91 11.47 3.32 -13.05
N PHE A 92 10.67 2.70 -13.92
CA PHE A 92 10.72 1.26 -14.15
C PHE A 92 11.08 0.87 -15.58
N GLY A 93 11.39 1.84 -16.43
CA GLY A 93 11.77 1.60 -17.81
C GLY A 93 10.60 1.21 -18.72
N PRO A 94 10.90 0.78 -19.96
CA PRO A 94 9.90 0.39 -20.94
C PRO A 94 9.01 -0.73 -20.41
N GLU A 95 7.70 -0.63 -20.68
CA GLU A 95 6.69 -1.63 -20.30
C GLU A 95 6.69 -1.98 -18.80
N ASN A 96 7.23 -1.09 -17.94
CA ASN A 96 7.36 -1.29 -16.51
C ASN A 96 8.12 -2.58 -16.13
N ASN A 97 9.10 -2.99 -16.95
CA ASN A 97 9.79 -4.27 -16.80
C ASN A 97 10.46 -4.46 -15.42
N MET A 98 10.99 -3.39 -14.82
CA MET A 98 11.59 -3.43 -13.48
C MET A 98 10.52 -3.65 -12.41
N LEU A 99 9.33 -3.06 -12.55
CA LEU A 99 8.22 -3.26 -11.61
C LEU A 99 7.69 -4.69 -11.70
N THR A 100 7.50 -5.20 -12.92
CA THR A 100 7.10 -6.60 -13.15
C THR A 100 8.13 -7.58 -12.58
N SER A 101 9.42 -7.24 -12.65
CA SER A 101 10.49 -8.04 -12.03
C SER A 101 10.45 -7.97 -10.50
N PHE A 102 10.16 -6.79 -9.94
CA PHE A 102 9.98 -6.62 -8.50
C PHE A 102 8.84 -7.49 -7.95
N PHE A 103 7.70 -7.59 -8.65
CA PHE A 103 6.59 -8.45 -8.23
C PHE A 103 6.94 -9.93 -8.13
N LYS A 104 7.90 -10.39 -8.94
CA LYS A 104 8.42 -11.76 -8.92
C LYS A 104 9.56 -11.96 -7.90
N GLY A 105 10.03 -10.87 -7.27
CA GLY A 105 11.13 -10.89 -6.33
C GLY A 105 10.69 -11.24 -4.90
N ASP A 106 11.66 -11.67 -4.10
CA ASP A 106 11.44 -12.14 -2.73
C ASP A 106 10.81 -11.09 -1.82
N ILE A 107 11.17 -9.81 -1.99
CA ILE A 107 10.65 -8.71 -1.16
C ILE A 107 9.13 -8.59 -1.32
N TYR A 108 8.65 -8.55 -2.56
CA TYR A 108 7.22 -8.44 -2.82
C TYR A 108 6.48 -9.73 -2.48
N GLY A 109 7.06 -10.89 -2.80
CA GLY A 109 6.50 -12.19 -2.41
C GLY A 109 6.33 -12.31 -0.89
N ALA A 110 7.34 -11.92 -0.12
CA ALA A 110 7.29 -11.88 1.34
C ALA A 110 6.19 -10.93 1.84
N TYR A 111 6.06 -9.74 1.23
CA TYR A 111 4.99 -8.79 1.54
C TYR A 111 3.59 -9.39 1.33
N VAL A 112 3.35 -10.07 0.20
CA VAL A 112 2.06 -10.71 -0.09
C VAL A 112 1.72 -11.78 0.95
N VAL A 113 2.68 -12.66 1.28
CA VAL A 113 2.48 -13.71 2.29
C VAL A 113 2.23 -13.11 3.67
N TRP A 114 3.06 -12.15 4.07
CA TRP A 114 2.93 -11.47 5.35
C TRP A 114 1.59 -10.74 5.47
N ALA A 115 1.19 -9.96 4.47
CA ALA A 115 -0.07 -9.22 4.49
C ALA A 115 -1.27 -10.16 4.63
N LYS A 116 -1.30 -11.27 3.89
CA LYS A 116 -2.36 -12.29 4.01
C LYS A 116 -2.41 -12.94 5.39
N HIS A 117 -1.24 -13.19 6.00
CA HIS A 117 -1.17 -13.72 7.36
C HIS A 117 -1.68 -12.72 8.39
N MET A 118 -1.21 -11.47 8.32
CA MET A 118 -1.59 -10.40 9.24
C MET A 118 -3.07 -10.07 9.14
N VAL A 119 -3.66 -10.05 7.94
CA VAL A 119 -5.11 -9.82 7.76
C VAL A 119 -5.92 -10.90 8.48
N LYS A 120 -5.53 -12.18 8.37
CA LYS A 120 -6.20 -13.28 9.09
C LYS A 120 -6.08 -13.13 10.60
N GLN A 121 -4.89 -12.79 11.11
CA GLN A 121 -4.70 -12.54 12.54
C GLN A 121 -5.57 -11.37 13.02
N LEU A 122 -5.56 -10.27 12.27
CA LEU A 122 -6.30 -9.07 12.61
C LEU A 122 -7.82 -9.28 12.58
N ILE A 123 -8.34 -10.11 11.66
CA ILE A 123 -9.75 -10.52 11.65
C ILE A 123 -10.07 -11.26 12.95
N ASN A 124 -9.26 -12.26 13.34
CA ASN A 124 -9.49 -13.04 14.56
C ASN A 124 -9.43 -12.17 15.81
N GLU A 125 -8.44 -11.28 15.91
CA GLU A 125 -8.30 -10.33 17.01
C GLU A 125 -9.49 -9.35 17.07
N THR A 126 -9.91 -8.81 15.93
CA THR A 126 -11.02 -7.86 15.88
C THR A 126 -12.34 -8.54 16.22
N LEU A 127 -12.55 -9.80 15.79
CA LEU A 127 -13.71 -10.62 16.16
C LEU A 127 -13.73 -10.89 17.67
N HIS A 128 -12.59 -11.29 18.24
CA HIS A 128 -12.46 -11.51 19.67
C HIS A 128 -12.78 -10.24 20.48
N ASN A 129 -12.21 -9.10 20.08
CA ASN A 129 -12.47 -7.81 20.72
C ASN A 129 -13.93 -7.37 20.57
N TRP A 130 -14.55 -7.60 19.42
CA TRP A 130 -15.97 -7.32 19.19
C TRP A 130 -16.88 -8.07 20.17
N HIS A 131 -16.61 -9.37 20.39
CA HIS A 131 -17.37 -10.19 21.33
C HIS A 131 -17.18 -9.79 22.79
N ASN A 132 -15.98 -9.35 23.17
CA ASN A 132 -15.61 -9.11 24.55
C ASN A 132 -15.76 -7.66 25.02
N THR A 133 -15.99 -6.72 24.09
CA THR A 133 -16.19 -5.32 24.47
C THR A 133 -17.61 -5.09 25.01
N SER A 134 -17.72 -4.36 26.11
CA SER A 134 -18.99 -3.95 26.72
C SER A 134 -19.44 -2.55 26.28
N ASP A 135 -18.56 -1.78 25.63
CA ASP A 135 -18.85 -0.44 25.09
C ASP A 135 -19.41 -0.56 23.67
N ASP A 136 -20.67 -0.13 23.47
CA ASP A 136 -21.35 -0.16 22.18
C ASP A 136 -20.62 0.66 21.11
N PHE A 137 -19.95 1.76 21.49
CA PHE A 137 -19.17 2.56 20.54
C PHE A 137 -17.95 1.77 20.02
N GLN A 138 -17.20 1.13 20.91
CA GLN A 138 -16.09 0.26 20.49
C GLN A 138 -16.58 -0.96 19.71
N ARG A 139 -17.74 -1.51 20.08
CA ARG A 139 -18.35 -2.64 19.37
C ARG A 139 -18.66 -2.27 17.93
N GLU A 140 -19.26 -1.11 17.68
CA GLU A 140 -19.53 -0.66 16.32
C GLU A 140 -18.23 -0.36 15.56
N LYS A 141 -17.21 0.19 16.23
CA LYS A 141 -15.88 0.38 15.62
C LYS A 141 -15.23 -0.94 15.18
N HIS A 142 -15.28 -1.98 16.02
CA HIS A 142 -14.76 -3.31 15.67
C HIS A 142 -15.55 -3.95 14.53
N LYS A 143 -16.89 -3.81 14.53
CA LYS A 143 -17.76 -4.29 13.45
C LYS A 143 -17.47 -3.61 12.11
N ASN A 144 -17.26 -2.29 12.12
CA ASN A 144 -16.89 -1.54 10.92
C ASN A 144 -15.53 -2.02 10.38
N ARG A 145 -14.54 -2.20 11.26
CA ARG A 145 -13.23 -2.73 10.85
C ARG A 145 -13.33 -4.16 10.29
N LEU A 146 -14.13 -5.04 10.91
CA LEU A 146 -14.38 -6.40 10.41
C LEU A 146 -15.03 -6.37 9.01
N THR A 147 -16.01 -5.50 8.81
CA THR A 147 -16.65 -5.33 7.49
C THR A 147 -15.63 -4.98 6.43
N LEU A 148 -14.70 -4.07 6.73
CA LEU A 148 -13.62 -3.70 5.80
C LEU A 148 -12.65 -4.85 5.55
N LEU A 149 -12.21 -5.55 6.60
CA LEU A 149 -11.25 -6.65 6.50
C LEU A 149 -11.81 -7.89 5.78
N LEU A 150 -13.12 -8.09 5.78
CA LEU A 150 -13.79 -9.21 5.11
C LEU A 150 -14.16 -8.91 3.65
N GLN A 151 -14.08 -7.65 3.22
CA GLN A 151 -14.19 -7.25 1.80
C GLN A 151 -12.86 -7.45 1.03
N ALA A 152 -11.85 -7.99 1.70
CA ALA A 152 -10.47 -8.19 1.25
C ALA A 152 -10.30 -9.21 0.13
#